data_AF-A0A7S4H926-F1
#
_entry.id   AF-A0A7S4H926-F1
#
_cell.length_a   1.000
_cell.length_b   1.000
_cell.length_c   1.000
_cell.angle_alpha   90.00
_cell.angle_beta   90.00
_cell.angle_gamma   90.00
#
_symmetry.space_group_name_H-M   'P 1'
#
loop_
_entity.id
_entity.type
_entity.pdbx_description
1 polymer ?
#
loop_
_entity_poly.entity_id
_entity_poly.type
_entity_poly.pdbx_seq_one_letter_code
_entity_poly.pdbx_strand_id
1 'polypeptide(L)'
;SSIGRRRRKFGAKGDDVDGQDNGVVFVAPDYRNFPQGRVRTLTWRRQGDRSDPQQIPDMVKDVSEAIRWTFENLEELGGDANNVTLMGQSAGAHLAALCVIDAAEKEAALEKLCASHGLPELVGKEQLQAGWWRMMEQVQRNEAGAHSSMEGMAFSCRQLSRFVGISGPYNILKLIPFMQARGLPKNVLNALVAGDPLKQSPACRVLDLSPHAVSFLPKVSLFHGTADATVPHAQTVEFAMALERAGGRVETVKLYEGKSHTVREAEEANRLTGLSGSHPRGPLQGLRPPHA
;
A
#
# COMPACT_ATOMS: atom_id res chain seq x y z
N SER A 1 35.47 4.09 17.48
CA SER A 1 34.45 3.14 17.97
C SER A 1 33.30 3.10 16.99
N SER A 2 33.12 1.96 16.31
CA SER A 2 32.18 1.76 15.20
C SER A 2 30.72 1.83 15.66
N ILE A 3 30.00 2.86 15.23
CA ILE A 3 28.56 3.01 15.45
C ILE A 3 27.83 2.10 14.47
N GLY A 4 27.29 0.99 14.98
CA GLY A 4 26.51 0.03 14.21
C GLY A 4 25.21 0.65 13.69
N ARG A 5 25.09 0.76 12.36
CA ARG A 5 23.81 1.03 11.67
C ARG A 5 22.91 -0.20 11.81
N ARG A 6 21.92 -0.16 12.70
CA ARG A 6 20.83 -1.16 12.70
C ARG A 6 19.86 -0.84 11.55
N ARG A 7 19.92 -1.61 10.46
CA ARG A 7 18.92 -1.60 9.36
C ARG A 7 17.56 -2.06 9.90
N ARG A 8 16.45 -1.44 9.47
CA ARG A 8 15.08 -2.00 9.67
C ARG A 8 15.05 -3.37 8.98
N LYS A 9 14.55 -4.40 9.65
CA LYS A 9 14.47 -5.75 9.08
C LYS A 9 13.24 -5.82 8.18
N PHE A 10 13.47 -5.79 6.87
CA PHE A 10 12.50 -6.28 5.89
C PHE A 10 12.85 -7.75 5.63
N GLY A 11 11.90 -8.64 5.86
CA GLY A 11 12.08 -10.07 5.61
C GLY A 11 11.23 -10.49 4.42
N ALA A 12 11.84 -11.09 3.41
CA ALA A 12 11.14 -11.95 2.47
C ALA A 12 11.21 -13.38 3.02
N LYS A 13 10.09 -14.09 3.02
CA LYS A 13 10.03 -15.50 3.43
C LYS A 13 9.55 -16.27 2.22
N GLY A 14 10.33 -17.24 1.77
CA GLY A 14 10.05 -18.05 0.58
C GLY A 14 9.11 -19.24 0.82
N ASP A 15 8.49 -19.36 1.99
CA ASP A 15 7.68 -20.53 2.34
C ASP A 15 6.29 -20.12 2.84
N ASP A 16 5.26 -20.43 2.06
CA ASP A 16 3.86 -20.44 2.47
C ASP A 16 3.45 -21.79 3.09
N VAL A 17 2.31 -21.77 3.76
CA VAL A 17 1.76 -22.65 4.82
C VAL A 17 1.72 -24.17 4.55
N ASP A 18 2.15 -24.66 3.39
CA ASP A 18 2.19 -26.09 3.03
C ASP A 18 3.49 -26.54 2.33
N GLY A 19 4.54 -25.70 2.29
CA GLY A 19 5.83 -26.08 1.71
C GLY A 19 5.80 -26.30 0.19
N GLN A 20 4.90 -25.61 -0.52
CA GLN A 20 4.85 -25.61 -1.99
C GLN A 20 5.38 -24.30 -2.56
N ASP A 21 6.40 -24.41 -3.41
CA ASP A 21 6.99 -23.31 -4.16
C ASP A 21 6.06 -22.93 -5.34
N ASN A 22 5.32 -21.83 -5.16
CA ASN A 22 4.34 -21.35 -6.15
C ASN A 22 4.94 -20.40 -7.20
N GLY A 23 6.26 -20.18 -7.19
CA GLY A 23 6.92 -19.24 -8.11
C GLY A 23 6.56 -17.76 -7.86
N VAL A 24 6.11 -17.43 -6.65
CA VAL A 24 5.75 -16.07 -6.23
C VAL A 24 6.68 -15.62 -5.11
N VAL A 25 7.32 -14.47 -5.28
CA VAL A 25 8.07 -13.81 -4.21
C VAL A 25 7.09 -13.08 -3.29
N PHE A 26 7.07 -13.45 -2.01
CA PHE A 26 6.23 -12.80 -1.01
C PHE A 26 7.04 -11.87 -0.10
N VAL A 27 6.63 -10.60 -0.04
CA VAL A 27 7.21 -9.58 0.85
C VAL A 27 6.13 -9.07 1.80
N ALA A 28 6.31 -9.33 3.09
CA ALA A 28 5.39 -8.90 4.15
C ALA A 28 6.09 -7.88 5.07
N PRO A 29 5.96 -6.58 4.79
CA PRO A 29 6.55 -5.56 5.63
C PRO A 29 5.73 -5.30 6.89
N ASP A 30 6.43 -4.93 7.96
CA ASP A 30 5.82 -4.43 9.19
C ASP A 30 5.81 -2.89 9.17
N TYR A 31 4.82 -2.27 9.83
CA TYR A 31 4.67 -0.82 9.94
C TYR A 31 4.37 -0.42 11.39
N ARG A 32 4.62 0.84 11.76
CA ARG A 32 4.39 1.32 13.13
C ARG A 32 2.92 1.15 13.52
N ASN A 33 2.64 0.35 14.55
CA ASN A 33 1.28 0.13 15.04
C ASN A 33 0.81 1.24 16.00
N PHE A 34 -0.50 1.39 16.18
CA PHE A 34 -1.05 2.21 17.27
C PHE A 34 -0.93 1.47 18.63
N PRO A 35 -0.55 2.14 19.74
CA PRO A 35 -0.10 3.51 19.91
C PRO A 35 1.44 3.64 19.87
N GLN A 36 2.16 2.72 19.20
CA GLN A 36 3.63 2.69 19.20
C GLN A 36 4.26 3.99 18.65
N GLY A 37 3.54 4.72 17.78
CA GLY A 37 3.89 6.09 17.37
C GLY A 37 3.98 7.11 18.51
N ARG A 38 3.28 6.86 19.64
CA ARG A 38 3.22 7.71 20.84
C ARG A 38 4.27 7.34 21.90
N VAL A 39 4.71 6.08 21.96
CA VAL A 39 5.59 5.58 23.05
C VAL A 39 7.07 5.53 22.63
N ARG A 40 7.40 5.35 21.34
CA ARG A 40 8.82 5.31 20.89
C ARG A 40 9.42 6.67 20.51
N THR A 41 8.61 7.72 20.43
CA THR A 41 9.04 9.09 20.09
C THR A 41 9.66 9.85 21.27
N LEU A 42 9.53 9.36 22.50
CA LEU A 42 10.11 9.99 23.69
C LEU A 42 11.62 9.75 23.88
N THR A 43 12.25 8.83 23.14
CA THR A 43 13.66 8.46 23.38
C THR A 43 14.64 8.80 22.27
N TRP A 44 14.20 9.27 21.09
CA TRP A 44 15.12 9.49 19.95
C TRP A 44 14.86 10.74 19.08
N ARG A 45 13.89 11.61 19.40
CA ARG A 45 13.69 12.85 18.60
C ARG A 45 14.69 13.93 19.01
N ARG A 46 15.38 14.48 18.00
CA ARG A 46 16.14 15.74 18.11
C ARG A 46 15.18 16.84 18.59
N GLN A 47 15.62 17.60 19.57
CA GLN A 47 14.86 18.69 20.19
C GLN A 47 14.43 19.71 19.10
N GLY A 48 13.18 19.63 18.62
CA GLY A 48 12.68 20.53 17.57
C GLY A 48 11.41 20.07 16.82
N ASP A 49 11.16 18.77 16.67
CA ASP A 49 9.98 18.26 15.96
C ASP A 49 8.78 18.08 16.92
N ARG A 50 7.99 19.15 17.05
CA ARG A 50 6.82 19.27 17.95
C ARG A 50 5.49 18.86 17.31
N SER A 51 5.48 18.14 16.18
CA SER A 51 4.22 17.60 15.66
C SER A 51 3.88 16.27 16.35
N ASP A 52 2.72 16.20 17.01
CA ASP A 52 2.17 14.94 17.51
C ASP A 52 2.09 13.92 16.36
N PRO A 53 2.42 12.63 16.57
CA PRO A 53 2.38 11.62 15.52
C PRO A 53 0.98 11.52 14.89
N GLN A 54 0.89 11.86 13.59
CA GLN A 54 -0.30 11.61 12.79
C GLN A 54 -0.33 10.12 12.44
N GLN A 55 -1.20 9.36 13.09
CA GLN A 55 -1.04 7.90 13.15
C GLN A 55 -1.17 7.21 11.80
N ILE A 56 -2.28 7.41 11.07
CA ILE A 56 -2.44 6.81 9.73
C ILE A 56 -1.40 7.36 8.74
N PRO A 57 -1.14 8.68 8.63
CA PRO A 57 -0.10 9.20 7.75
C PRO A 57 1.30 8.59 8.01
N ASP A 58 1.67 8.38 9.27
CA ASP A 58 2.91 7.69 9.64
C ASP A 58 2.95 6.23 9.18
N MET A 59 1.82 5.52 9.30
CA MET A 59 1.67 4.13 8.83
C MET A 59 1.75 4.04 7.30
N VAL A 60 1.05 4.94 6.60
CA VAL A 60 1.11 5.06 5.13
C VAL A 60 2.53 5.32 4.68
N LYS A 61 3.27 6.20 5.38
CA LYS A 61 4.69 6.43 5.07
C LYS A 61 5.51 5.16 5.22
N ASP A 62 5.36 4.41 6.31
CA ASP A 62 6.12 3.16 6.50
C ASP A 62 5.81 2.12 5.42
N VAL A 63 4.53 1.96 5.05
CA VAL A 63 4.10 1.05 3.97
C VAL A 63 4.68 1.49 2.63
N SER A 64 4.61 2.78 2.29
CA SER A 64 5.21 3.32 1.06
C SER A 64 6.71 3.07 0.99
N GLU A 65 7.46 3.28 2.08
CA GLU A 65 8.91 3.00 2.13
C GLU A 65 9.22 1.50 2.00
N ALA A 66 8.34 0.63 2.49
CA ALA A 66 8.48 -0.81 2.29
C ALA A 66 8.24 -1.24 0.84
N ILE A 67 7.24 -0.65 0.18
CA ILE A 67 7.00 -0.86 -1.26
C ILE A 67 8.23 -0.43 -2.06
N ARG A 68 8.79 0.75 -1.74
CA ARG A 68 10.04 1.22 -2.33
C ARG A 68 11.19 0.22 -2.16
N TRP A 69 11.43 -0.20 -0.92
CA TRP A 69 12.48 -1.18 -0.62
C TRP A 69 12.29 -2.46 -1.42
N THR A 70 11.05 -2.92 -1.57
CA THR A 70 10.72 -4.11 -2.38
C THR A 70 11.17 -3.93 -3.83
N PHE A 71 10.86 -2.78 -4.45
CA PHE A 71 11.32 -2.50 -5.81
C PHE A 71 12.84 -2.35 -5.92
N GLU A 72 13.50 -1.77 -4.93
CA GLU A 72 14.97 -1.63 -4.90
C GLU A 72 15.71 -2.97 -4.76
N ASN A 73 15.05 -4.02 -4.26
CA ASN A 73 15.66 -5.34 -4.01
C ASN A 73 15.03 -6.44 -4.88
N LEU A 74 14.18 -6.08 -5.85
CA LEU A 74 13.33 -7.02 -6.56
C LEU A 74 14.13 -8.06 -7.37
N GLU A 75 15.22 -7.62 -8.02
CA GLU A 75 16.14 -8.49 -8.76
C GLU A 75 16.84 -9.50 -7.84
N GLU A 76 17.34 -9.04 -6.68
CA GLU A 76 18.00 -9.90 -5.68
C GLU A 76 17.03 -10.93 -5.07
N LEU A 77 15.74 -10.58 -5.02
CA LEU A 77 14.68 -11.47 -4.54
C LEU A 77 14.20 -12.47 -5.61
N GLY A 78 14.66 -12.36 -6.86
CA GLY A 78 14.18 -13.17 -7.98
C GLY A 78 12.76 -12.84 -8.43
N GLY A 79 12.27 -11.63 -8.12
CA GLY A 79 10.94 -11.18 -8.51
C GLY A 79 10.86 -10.73 -9.97
N ASP A 80 9.65 -10.66 -10.51
CA ASP A 80 9.36 -10.04 -11.82
C ASP A 80 8.82 -8.62 -11.63
N ALA A 81 9.60 -7.60 -12.04
CA ALA A 81 9.21 -6.19 -11.94
C ALA A 81 7.97 -5.84 -12.80
N ASN A 82 7.61 -6.71 -13.75
CA ASN A 82 6.42 -6.57 -14.57
C ASN A 82 5.16 -7.18 -13.95
N ASN A 83 5.29 -7.94 -12.87
CA ASN A 83 4.20 -8.64 -12.24
C ASN A 83 4.19 -8.45 -10.72
N VAL A 84 4.05 -7.20 -10.29
CA VAL A 84 4.00 -6.84 -8.85
C VAL A 84 2.56 -6.54 -8.45
N THR A 85 2.06 -7.29 -7.46
CA THR A 85 0.73 -7.06 -6.87
C THR A 85 0.89 -6.51 -5.45
N LEU A 86 0.27 -5.36 -5.17
CA LEU A 86 0.12 -4.86 -3.80
C LEU A 86 -1.17 -5.42 -3.22
N MET A 87 -1.10 -6.06 -2.06
CA MET A 87 -2.25 -6.68 -1.42
C MET A 87 -2.35 -6.24 0.04
N GLY A 88 -3.57 -6.02 0.51
CA GLY A 88 -3.83 -5.75 1.91
C GLY A 88 -5.17 -6.34 2.37
N GLN A 89 -5.24 -6.66 3.66
CA GLN A 89 -6.45 -7.11 4.33
C GLN A 89 -6.79 -6.17 5.49
N SER A 90 -8.08 -5.87 5.69
CA SER A 90 -8.58 -5.00 6.76
C SER A 90 -7.84 -3.65 6.78
N ALA A 91 -7.27 -3.24 7.92
CA ALA A 91 -6.45 -2.04 8.04
C ALA A 91 -5.28 -2.00 7.04
N GLY A 92 -4.68 -3.14 6.69
CA GLY A 92 -3.65 -3.22 5.65
C GLY A 92 -4.18 -2.87 4.25
N ALA A 93 -5.43 -3.27 3.94
CA ALA A 93 -6.09 -2.89 2.69
C ALA A 93 -6.35 -1.39 2.61
N HIS A 94 -6.71 -0.78 3.74
CA HIS A 94 -6.89 0.66 3.87
C HIS A 94 -5.59 1.43 3.66
N LEU A 95 -4.51 1.04 4.34
CA LEU A 95 -3.19 1.66 4.18
C LEU A 95 -2.66 1.50 2.76
N ALA A 96 -2.77 0.30 2.17
CA ALA A 96 -2.36 0.06 0.79
C ALA A 96 -3.15 0.91 -0.21
N ALA A 97 -4.47 1.07 -0.01
CA ALA A 97 -5.28 1.95 -0.84
C ALA A 97 -4.85 3.42 -0.74
N LEU A 98 -4.56 3.91 0.48
CA LEU A 98 -4.02 5.26 0.67
C LEU A 98 -2.66 5.45 0.00
N CYS A 99 -1.74 4.47 0.11
CA CYS A 99 -0.44 4.51 -0.57
C CYS A 99 -0.58 4.64 -2.09
N VAL A 100 -1.48 3.86 -2.70
CA VAL A 100 -1.73 3.89 -4.15
C VAL A 100 -2.32 5.23 -4.58
N ILE A 101 -3.32 5.74 -3.85
CA ILE A 101 -3.93 7.04 -4.15
C ILE A 101 -2.90 8.18 -3.99
N ASP A 102 -2.12 8.17 -2.91
CA ASP A 102 -1.03 9.14 -2.67
C ASP A 102 -0.02 9.13 -3.81
N ALA A 103 0.43 7.95 -4.23
CA ALA A 103 1.43 7.81 -5.28
C ALA A 103 0.90 8.32 -6.62
N ALA A 104 -0.34 7.99 -6.97
CA ALA A 104 -0.98 8.45 -8.21
C ALA A 104 -1.18 9.98 -8.24
N GLU A 105 -1.61 10.58 -7.13
CA GLU A 105 -1.77 12.03 -6.98
C GLU A 105 -0.43 12.76 -7.16
N LYS A 106 0.61 12.27 -6.48
CA LYS A 106 1.96 12.85 -6.53
C LYS A 106 2.60 12.66 -7.91
N GLU A 107 2.42 11.52 -8.55
CA GLU A 107 2.93 11.24 -9.89
C GLU A 107 2.31 12.20 -10.93
N ALA A 108 1.01 12.45 -10.85
CA ALA A 108 0.34 13.43 -11.71
C ALA A 108 0.84 14.86 -11.50
N ALA A 109 0.98 15.27 -10.24
CA ALA A 109 1.52 16.58 -9.90
C ALA A 109 2.98 16.74 -10.39
N LEU A 110 3.73 15.64 -10.43
CA LEU A 110 5.12 15.63 -10.82
C LEU A 110 5.28 15.73 -12.33
N GLU A 111 4.52 14.97 -13.12
CA GLU A 111 4.53 15.14 -14.59
C GLU A 111 4.13 16.57 -14.99
N LYS A 112 3.17 17.18 -14.28
CA LYS A 112 2.79 18.58 -14.50
C LYS A 112 3.94 19.55 -14.21
N LEU A 113 4.71 19.32 -13.15
CA LEU A 113 5.89 20.13 -12.80
C LEU A 113 7.00 19.95 -13.85
N CYS A 114 7.28 18.71 -14.26
CA CYS A 114 8.27 18.45 -15.30
C CYS A 114 7.93 19.20 -16.59
N ALA A 115 6.66 19.16 -17.01
CA ALA A 115 6.18 19.89 -18.18
C ALA A 115 6.34 21.41 -18.04
N SER A 116 6.06 22.00 -16.87
CA SER A 116 6.18 23.45 -16.67
C SER A 116 7.63 23.96 -16.65
N HIS A 117 8.60 23.09 -16.33
CA HIS A 117 10.02 23.43 -16.28
C HIS A 117 10.83 22.92 -17.50
N GLY A 118 10.16 22.35 -18.52
CA GLY A 118 10.82 21.81 -19.71
C GLY A 118 11.74 20.61 -19.39
N LEU A 119 11.47 19.90 -18.30
CA LEU A 119 12.18 18.67 -17.95
C LEU A 119 11.66 17.50 -18.80
N PRO A 120 12.46 16.46 -19.04
CA PRO A 120 12.02 15.27 -19.78
C PRO A 120 10.74 14.68 -19.17
N GLU A 121 9.83 14.23 -20.04
CA GLU A 121 8.66 13.45 -19.64
C GLU A 121 9.10 12.15 -18.95
N LEU A 122 8.26 11.65 -18.06
CA LEU A 122 8.57 10.46 -17.26
C LEU A 122 8.15 9.24 -18.05
N VAL A 123 9.11 8.61 -18.73
CA VAL A 123 8.79 7.51 -19.64
C VAL A 123 9.18 6.17 -19.01
N GLY A 124 8.15 5.47 -18.50
CA GLY A 124 8.23 4.04 -18.19
C GLY A 124 8.97 3.65 -16.89
N LYS A 125 8.86 2.37 -16.54
CA LYS A 125 9.36 1.80 -15.27
C LYS A 125 10.87 1.95 -15.09
N GLU A 126 11.65 1.90 -16.17
CA GLU A 126 13.12 1.90 -16.13
C GLU A 126 13.71 3.25 -15.71
N GLN A 127 13.13 4.37 -16.17
CA GLN A 127 13.58 5.72 -15.80
C GLN A 127 13.18 6.09 -14.37
N LEU A 128 12.10 5.49 -13.85
CA LEU A 128 11.63 5.65 -12.47
C LEU A 128 12.49 4.89 -11.44
N GLN A 129 13.23 3.84 -11.84
CA GLN A 129 13.98 2.98 -10.92
C GLN A 129 15.45 3.41 -10.70
N ALA A 130 16.11 4.03 -11.69
CA ALA A 130 17.58 4.17 -11.69
C ALA A 130 18.17 5.44 -11.03
N GLY A 131 17.39 6.28 -10.36
CA GLY A 131 17.91 7.55 -9.81
C GLY A 131 16.86 8.63 -9.53
N TRP A 132 15.60 8.31 -9.77
CA TRP A 132 14.41 9.14 -9.63
C TRP A 132 14.30 9.91 -8.31
N TRP A 133 14.44 9.20 -7.18
CA TRP A 133 14.36 9.82 -5.86
C TRP A 133 15.53 10.79 -5.58
N ARG A 134 16.71 10.58 -6.18
CA ARG A 134 17.87 11.48 -6.04
C ARG A 134 17.68 12.78 -6.81
N MET A 135 17.11 12.68 -8.01
CA MET A 135 16.72 13.86 -8.80
C MET A 135 15.67 14.67 -8.05
N MET A 136 14.69 14.01 -7.44
CA MET A 136 13.66 14.67 -6.62
C MET A 136 14.23 15.33 -5.36
N GLU A 137 15.15 14.68 -4.63
CA GLU A 137 15.87 15.34 -3.53
C GLU A 137 16.60 16.61 -4.00
N GLN A 138 17.01 16.68 -5.26
CA GLN A 138 17.70 17.83 -5.82
C GLN A 138 16.74 18.94 -6.26
N VAL A 139 15.60 18.60 -6.89
CA VAL A 139 14.53 19.56 -7.21
C VAL A 139 13.92 20.14 -5.92
N GLN A 140 13.64 19.29 -4.94
CA GLN A 140 13.13 19.70 -3.63
C GLN A 140 14.11 20.67 -2.94
N ARG A 141 15.41 20.34 -2.90
CA ARG A 141 16.45 21.23 -2.34
C ARG A 141 16.52 22.61 -3.00
N ASN A 142 16.14 22.71 -4.27
CA ASN A 142 16.26 23.93 -5.07
C ASN A 142 14.97 24.77 -5.08
N GLU A 143 13.81 24.19 -4.71
CA GLU A 143 12.51 24.89 -4.73
C GLU A 143 11.75 24.73 -3.40
N ALA A 144 11.67 25.83 -2.64
CA ALA A 144 11.06 25.87 -1.30
C ALA A 144 9.56 25.47 -1.26
N GLY A 145 8.85 25.48 -2.40
CA GLY A 145 7.44 25.09 -2.52
C GLY A 145 7.20 23.62 -2.91
N ALA A 146 8.11 23.02 -3.70
CA ALA A 146 7.98 21.64 -4.19
C ALA A 146 8.24 20.59 -3.09
N HIS A 147 8.90 20.99 -2.00
CA HIS A 147 9.19 20.14 -0.84
C HIS A 147 7.95 19.51 -0.21
N SER A 148 6.82 20.24 -0.16
CA SER A 148 5.63 19.81 0.60
C SER A 148 4.68 18.88 -0.17
N SER A 149 4.54 19.05 -1.49
CA SER A 149 3.62 18.26 -2.31
C SER A 149 4.16 16.86 -2.64
N MET A 150 5.49 16.72 -2.67
CA MET A 150 6.18 15.49 -3.10
C MET A 150 6.77 14.69 -1.94
N GLU A 151 6.63 15.16 -0.70
CA GLU A 151 7.13 14.45 0.48
C GLU A 151 6.47 13.07 0.60
N GLY A 152 7.28 12.02 0.78
CA GLY A 152 6.80 10.66 1.01
C GLY A 152 6.30 9.90 -0.24
N MET A 153 6.50 10.39 -1.47
CA MET A 153 6.35 9.54 -2.66
C MET A 153 7.53 8.57 -2.74
N ALA A 154 7.29 7.31 -2.38
CA ALA A 154 8.36 6.31 -2.28
C ALA A 154 8.41 5.36 -3.50
N PHE A 155 7.33 5.26 -4.28
CA PHE A 155 7.21 4.40 -5.46
C PHE A 155 6.25 5.02 -6.49
N SER A 156 6.25 4.51 -7.72
CA SER A 156 5.27 4.87 -8.78
C SER A 156 4.18 3.82 -8.91
N CYS A 157 2.93 4.27 -9.12
CA CYS A 157 1.81 3.35 -9.35
C CYS A 157 1.98 2.52 -10.63
N ARG A 158 2.70 3.06 -11.63
CA ARG A 158 3.00 2.36 -12.88
C ARG A 158 3.83 1.09 -12.68
N GLN A 159 4.52 0.97 -11.53
CA GLN A 159 5.27 -0.22 -11.16
C GLN A 159 4.37 -1.37 -10.68
N LEU A 160 3.14 -1.08 -10.26
CA LEU A 160 2.17 -2.07 -9.79
C LEU A 160 1.29 -2.56 -10.94
N SER A 161 1.18 -3.88 -11.07
CA SER A 161 0.29 -4.52 -12.03
C SER A 161 -1.15 -4.53 -11.51
N ARG A 162 -1.32 -4.67 -10.18
CA ARG A 162 -2.61 -4.73 -9.51
C ARG A 162 -2.54 -4.28 -8.05
N PHE A 163 -3.65 -3.72 -7.56
CA PHE A 163 -3.95 -3.60 -6.14
C PHE A 163 -5.10 -4.56 -5.75
N VAL A 164 -4.92 -5.31 -4.67
CA VAL A 164 -5.90 -6.24 -4.12
C VAL A 164 -6.27 -5.81 -2.70
N GLY A 165 -7.55 -5.48 -2.50
CA GLY A 165 -8.08 -5.10 -1.20
C GLY A 165 -9.07 -6.14 -0.66
N ILE A 166 -8.84 -6.62 0.57
CA ILE A 166 -9.74 -7.57 1.23
C ILE A 166 -10.30 -6.93 2.50
N SER A 167 -11.62 -6.89 2.61
CA SER A 167 -12.35 -6.54 3.85
C SER A 167 -11.88 -5.22 4.48
N GLY A 168 -11.49 -4.26 3.62
CA GLY A 168 -10.87 -3.00 4.02
C GLY A 168 -11.87 -1.92 4.41
N PRO A 169 -11.54 -1.06 5.39
CA PRO A 169 -12.28 0.16 5.64
C PRO A 169 -11.85 1.24 4.63
N TYR A 170 -12.74 1.69 3.75
CA TYR A 170 -12.40 2.62 2.66
C TYR A 170 -13.09 3.99 2.77
N ASN A 171 -14.15 4.09 3.57
CA ASN A 171 -14.88 5.31 3.88
C ASN A 171 -14.94 5.46 5.41
N ILE A 172 -13.89 6.05 5.97
CA ILE A 172 -13.70 6.22 7.41
C ILE A 172 -14.76 7.14 7.99
N LEU A 173 -15.18 8.17 7.25
CA LEU A 173 -16.25 9.06 7.68
C LEU A 173 -17.54 8.29 8.01
N LYS A 174 -17.95 7.38 7.13
CA LYS A 174 -19.13 6.53 7.35
C LYS A 174 -18.88 5.39 8.35
N LEU A 175 -17.64 4.98 8.55
CA LEU A 175 -17.28 3.91 9.48
C LEU A 175 -17.26 4.38 10.94
N ILE A 176 -16.94 5.65 11.20
CA ILE A 176 -16.85 6.21 12.56
C ILE A 176 -18.11 5.91 13.40
N PRO A 177 -19.35 6.20 12.96
CA PRO A 177 -20.55 5.89 13.74
C PRO A 177 -20.69 4.40 14.07
N PHE A 178 -20.32 3.53 13.12
CA PHE A 178 -20.36 2.07 13.30
C PHE A 178 -19.38 1.59 14.38
N MET A 179 -18.17 2.17 14.43
CA MET A 179 -17.16 1.85 15.43
C MET A 179 -17.51 2.42 16.81
N GLN A 180 -18.08 3.63 16.86
CA GLN A 180 -18.55 4.24 18.10
C GLN A 180 -19.66 3.42 18.76
N ALA A 181 -20.62 2.93 17.97
CA ALA A 181 -21.67 2.05 18.44
C ALA A 181 -21.15 0.72 19.04
N ARG A 182 -19.90 0.35 18.72
CA ARG A 182 -19.21 -0.85 19.23
C ARG A 182 -18.20 -0.54 20.34
N GLY A 183 -18.26 0.66 20.90
CA GLY A 183 -17.49 1.05 22.08
C GLY A 183 -16.11 1.67 21.80
N LEU A 184 -15.78 2.00 20.54
CA LEU A 184 -14.52 2.69 20.26
C LEU A 184 -14.63 4.20 20.61
N PRO A 185 -13.80 4.73 21.52
CA PRO A 185 -13.92 6.12 21.97
C PRO A 185 -13.60 7.15 20.87
N LYS A 186 -14.36 8.27 20.84
CA LYS A 186 -14.20 9.36 19.86
C LYS A 186 -12.79 9.96 19.85
N ASN A 187 -12.15 10.11 21.00
CA ASN A 187 -10.79 10.63 21.11
C ASN A 187 -9.75 9.69 20.46
N VAL A 188 -9.95 8.37 20.55
CA VAL A 188 -9.09 7.37 19.89
C VAL A 188 -9.27 7.44 18.39
N LEU A 189 -10.52 7.48 17.91
CA LEU A 189 -10.85 7.64 16.48
C LEU A 189 -10.25 8.92 15.90
N ASN A 190 -10.42 10.06 16.57
CA ASN A 190 -9.85 11.34 16.12
C ASN A 190 -8.32 11.30 16.06
N ALA A 191 -7.67 10.66 17.04
CA ALA A 191 -6.22 10.53 17.04
C ALA A 191 -5.72 9.60 15.91
N LEU A 192 -6.47 8.53 15.61
CA LEU A 192 -6.14 7.60 14.53
C LEU A 192 -6.20 8.29 13.17
N VAL A 193 -7.26 9.06 12.92
CA VAL A 193 -7.48 9.75 11.63
C VAL A 193 -6.76 11.09 11.50
N ALA A 194 -5.90 11.44 12.47
CA ALA A 194 -5.22 12.72 12.54
C ALA A 194 -6.18 13.93 12.41
N GLY A 195 -7.40 13.78 12.92
CA GLY A 195 -8.44 14.81 12.83
C GLY A 195 -9.11 15.00 11.46
N ASP A 196 -8.71 14.24 10.42
CA ASP A 196 -9.24 14.40 9.06
C ASP A 196 -9.73 13.04 8.48
N PRO A 197 -10.95 12.62 8.83
CA PRO A 197 -11.50 11.35 8.33
C PRO A 197 -11.72 11.34 6.81
N LEU A 198 -11.86 12.51 6.16
CA LEU A 198 -12.00 12.59 4.71
C LEU A 198 -10.67 12.23 4.02
N LYS A 199 -9.56 12.81 4.48
CA LYS A 199 -8.23 12.44 3.99
C LYS A 199 -7.84 10.99 4.29
N GLN A 200 -8.41 10.42 5.35
CA GLN A 200 -8.21 9.00 5.63
C GLN A 200 -9.22 8.09 4.92
N SER A 201 -10.10 8.58 4.04
CA SER A 201 -11.09 7.77 3.33
C SER A 201 -10.69 7.57 1.86
N PRO A 202 -10.09 6.42 1.48
CA PRO A 202 -9.81 6.09 0.08
C PRO A 202 -10.97 6.34 -0.90
N ALA A 203 -12.20 6.01 -0.49
CA ALA A 203 -13.40 6.19 -1.31
C ALA A 203 -13.78 7.66 -1.54
N CYS A 204 -13.41 8.56 -0.63
CA CYS A 204 -13.58 10.00 -0.84
C CYS A 204 -12.45 10.52 -1.72
N ARG A 205 -11.20 10.20 -1.37
CA ARG A 205 -10.01 10.75 -2.04
C ARG A 205 -9.91 10.40 -3.51
N VAL A 206 -10.32 9.19 -3.90
CA VAL A 206 -10.27 8.80 -5.30
C VAL A 206 -11.18 9.65 -6.19
N LEU A 207 -12.27 10.19 -5.65
CA LEU A 207 -13.18 11.10 -6.37
C LEU A 207 -12.59 12.51 -6.53
N ASP A 208 -11.64 12.89 -5.68
CA ASP A 208 -10.97 14.19 -5.72
C ASP A 208 -9.73 14.18 -6.66
N LEU A 209 -9.33 13.00 -7.16
CA LEU A 209 -8.22 12.88 -8.09
C LEU A 209 -8.54 13.49 -9.47
N SER A 210 -7.54 14.14 -10.07
CA SER A 210 -7.63 14.54 -11.47
C SER A 210 -7.71 13.31 -12.40
N PRO A 211 -8.33 13.41 -13.60
CA PRO A 211 -8.34 12.31 -14.57
C PRO A 211 -6.94 11.79 -14.92
N HIS A 212 -5.95 12.68 -14.94
CA HIS A 212 -4.55 12.32 -15.13
C HIS A 212 -4.04 11.45 -13.98
N ALA A 213 -4.30 11.84 -12.74
CA ALA A 213 -3.95 11.05 -11.56
C ALA A 213 -4.62 9.66 -11.56
N VAL A 214 -5.91 9.60 -11.91
CA VAL A 214 -6.65 8.33 -12.01
C VAL A 214 -6.00 7.38 -13.03
N SER A 215 -5.43 7.91 -14.12
CA SER A 215 -4.79 7.09 -15.17
C SER A 215 -3.58 6.29 -14.66
N PHE A 216 -2.93 6.73 -13.58
CA PHE A 216 -1.82 6.00 -12.96
C PHE A 216 -2.28 4.86 -12.05
N LEU A 217 -3.53 4.87 -11.57
CA LEU A 217 -4.00 3.86 -10.63
C LEU A 217 -3.88 2.46 -11.25
N PRO A 218 -3.37 1.46 -10.50
CA PRO A 218 -3.31 0.08 -10.97
C PRO A 218 -4.72 -0.49 -11.14
N LYS A 219 -4.83 -1.66 -11.78
CA LYS A 219 -6.08 -2.42 -11.76
C LYS A 219 -6.41 -2.79 -10.31
N VAL A 220 -7.68 -2.71 -9.94
CA VAL A 220 -8.13 -2.97 -8.56
C VAL A 220 -9.03 -4.20 -8.51
N SER A 221 -8.75 -5.12 -7.60
CA SER A 221 -9.64 -6.22 -7.24
C SER A 221 -10.02 -6.13 -5.77
N LEU A 222 -11.31 -6.23 -5.47
CA LEU A 222 -11.84 -6.07 -4.11
C LEU A 222 -12.67 -7.29 -3.70
N PHE A 223 -12.48 -7.68 -2.44
CA PHE A 223 -13.06 -8.88 -1.86
C PHE A 223 -13.63 -8.56 -0.48
N HIS A 224 -14.79 -9.12 -0.13
CA HIS A 224 -15.41 -8.89 1.19
C HIS A 224 -16.47 -9.95 1.52
N GLY A 225 -16.56 -10.39 2.78
CA GLY A 225 -17.63 -11.27 3.25
C GLY A 225 -18.91 -10.51 3.60
N THR A 226 -20.08 -11.05 3.24
CA THR A 226 -21.37 -10.38 3.51
C THR A 226 -21.75 -10.40 4.99
N ALA A 227 -21.19 -11.33 5.78
CA ALA A 227 -21.40 -11.47 7.22
C ALA A 227 -20.24 -10.89 8.06
N ASP A 228 -19.44 -9.99 7.48
CA ASP A 228 -18.39 -9.28 8.21
C ASP A 228 -18.98 -8.35 9.29
N ALA A 229 -18.70 -8.68 10.55
CA ALA A 229 -19.15 -7.92 11.72
C ALA A 229 -18.16 -6.82 12.17
N THR A 230 -16.97 -6.78 11.57
CA THR A 230 -15.86 -5.88 11.90
C THR A 230 -15.82 -4.68 10.96
N VAL A 231 -15.91 -4.92 9.66
CA VAL A 231 -16.01 -3.88 8.64
C VAL A 231 -17.23 -4.20 7.77
N PRO A 232 -18.23 -3.32 7.64
CA PRO A 232 -19.36 -3.61 6.77
C PRO A 232 -18.92 -3.75 5.31
N HIS A 233 -19.39 -4.78 4.60
CA HIS A 233 -19.05 -4.99 3.19
C HIS A 233 -19.43 -3.82 2.27
N ALA A 234 -20.37 -2.97 2.70
CA ALA A 234 -20.70 -1.70 2.04
C ALA A 234 -19.46 -0.82 1.81
N GLN A 235 -18.43 -0.92 2.65
CA GLN A 235 -17.15 -0.22 2.47
C GLN A 235 -16.48 -0.62 1.14
N THR A 236 -16.44 -1.90 0.81
CA THR A 236 -15.89 -2.41 -0.47
C THR A 236 -16.75 -1.96 -1.65
N VAL A 237 -18.07 -2.07 -1.53
CA VAL A 237 -19.00 -1.69 -2.61
C VAL A 237 -18.89 -0.19 -2.93
N GLU A 238 -18.89 0.66 -1.91
CA GLU A 238 -18.77 2.11 -2.09
C GLU A 238 -17.42 2.51 -2.68
N PHE A 239 -16.33 1.84 -2.28
CA PHE A 239 -15.00 2.11 -2.83
C PHE A 239 -14.88 1.71 -4.30
N ALA A 240 -15.43 0.54 -4.68
CA ALA A 240 -15.51 0.12 -6.07
C ALA A 240 -16.27 1.15 -6.92
N MET A 241 -17.45 1.57 -6.47
CA MET A 241 -18.23 2.60 -7.17
C MET A 241 -17.48 3.94 -7.26
N ALA A 242 -16.72 4.32 -6.22
CA ALA A 242 -15.93 5.54 -6.23
C ALA A 242 -14.78 5.47 -7.26
N LEU A 243 -14.08 4.34 -7.32
CA LEU A 243 -13.05 4.07 -8.32
C LEU A 243 -13.64 4.16 -9.74
N GLU A 244 -14.75 3.48 -10.01
CA GLU A 244 -15.39 3.48 -11.33
C GLU A 244 -15.85 4.89 -11.73
N ARG A 245 -16.48 5.64 -10.82
CA ARG A 245 -16.91 7.03 -11.07
C ARG A 245 -15.75 7.96 -11.37
N ALA A 246 -14.59 7.74 -10.75
CA ALA A 246 -13.38 8.51 -11.03
C ALA A 246 -12.74 8.14 -12.38
N GLY A 247 -13.15 7.02 -13.00
CA GLY A 247 -12.53 6.47 -14.22
C GLY A 247 -11.44 5.44 -13.95
N GLY A 248 -11.32 4.95 -12.72
CA GLY A 248 -10.38 3.90 -12.31
C GLY A 248 -10.77 2.52 -12.84
N ARG A 249 -9.79 1.60 -12.86
CA ARG A 249 -9.94 0.25 -13.43
C ARG A 249 -10.26 -0.77 -12.34
N VAL A 250 -11.54 -1.02 -12.09
CA VAL A 250 -12.00 -2.10 -11.21
C VAL A 250 -12.13 -3.40 -12.03
N GLU A 251 -11.27 -4.37 -11.75
CA GLU A 251 -11.22 -5.66 -12.45
C GLU A 251 -12.20 -6.68 -11.86
N THR A 252 -12.36 -6.67 -10.53
CA THR A 252 -13.25 -7.62 -9.84
C THR A 252 -13.74 -7.02 -8.53
N VAL A 253 -15.02 -7.21 -8.23
CA VAL A 253 -15.60 -7.02 -6.90
C VAL A 253 -16.32 -8.31 -6.56
N LYS A 254 -15.86 -9.03 -5.54
CA LYS A 254 -16.48 -10.28 -5.12
C LYS A 254 -16.91 -10.21 -3.65
N LEU A 255 -18.22 -10.32 -3.46
CA LEU A 255 -18.83 -10.47 -2.16
C LEU A 255 -19.05 -11.96 -1.87
N TYR A 256 -18.56 -12.43 -0.73
CA TYR A 256 -18.67 -13.83 -0.35
C TYR A 256 -19.83 -14.03 0.63
N GLU A 257 -20.88 -14.70 0.17
CA GLU A 257 -22.09 -14.91 0.95
C GLU A 257 -21.82 -15.67 2.27
N GLY A 258 -22.30 -15.13 3.38
CA GLY A 258 -22.15 -15.69 4.72
C GLY A 258 -20.72 -15.73 5.27
N LYS A 259 -19.73 -15.13 4.58
CA LYS A 259 -18.34 -15.11 5.05
C LYS A 259 -18.06 -13.93 5.98
N SER A 260 -17.10 -14.14 6.89
CA SER A 260 -16.62 -13.19 7.89
C SER A 260 -15.21 -12.69 7.55
N HIS A 261 -14.70 -11.75 8.37
CA HIS A 261 -13.60 -10.83 8.09
C HIS A 261 -12.23 -11.34 7.57
N THR A 262 -11.77 -12.57 7.85
CA THR A 262 -10.30 -12.83 7.88
C THR A 262 -9.68 -13.98 7.09
N VAL A 263 -10.34 -15.13 6.81
CA VAL A 263 -9.53 -16.33 6.47
C VAL A 263 -9.76 -16.91 5.08
N ARG A 264 -11.00 -17.10 4.63
CA ARG A 264 -11.25 -17.72 3.31
C ARG A 264 -11.13 -16.77 2.11
N GLU A 265 -11.15 -15.48 2.40
CA GLU A 265 -11.17 -14.43 1.37
C GLU A 265 -9.78 -14.21 0.77
N ALA A 266 -8.73 -14.37 1.56
CA ALA A 266 -7.34 -14.25 1.11
C ALA A 266 -6.93 -15.41 0.20
N GLU A 267 -7.26 -16.65 0.56
CA GLU A 267 -6.96 -17.83 -0.27
C GLU A 267 -7.68 -17.76 -1.63
N GLU A 268 -8.94 -17.31 -1.65
CA GLU A 268 -9.70 -17.21 -2.89
C GLU A 268 -9.33 -15.98 -3.71
N ALA A 269 -8.95 -14.87 -3.07
CA ALA A 269 -8.32 -13.73 -3.74
C ALA A 269 -7.01 -14.14 -4.40
N ASN A 270 -6.16 -14.94 -3.74
CA ASN A 270 -4.93 -15.45 -4.31
C ASN A 270 -5.21 -16.30 -5.57
N ARG A 271 -6.23 -17.16 -5.51
CA ARG A 271 -6.64 -17.96 -6.68
C ARG A 271 -7.12 -17.10 -7.85
N LEU A 272 -7.99 -16.13 -7.59
CA LEU A 272 -8.59 -15.28 -8.64
C LEU A 272 -7.60 -14.28 -9.25
N THR A 273 -6.57 -13.90 -8.50
CA THR A 273 -5.55 -12.94 -8.95
C THR A 273 -4.33 -13.62 -9.59
N GLY A 274 -4.34 -14.96 -9.68
CA GLY A 274 -3.24 -15.75 -10.23
C GLY A 274 -2.03 -15.85 -9.30
N LEU A 275 -2.19 -15.51 -8.02
CA LEU A 275 -1.16 -15.67 -6.98
C LEU A 275 -1.13 -17.10 -6.40
N SER A 276 -2.00 -18.01 -6.88
CA SER A 276 -1.87 -19.45 -6.63
C SER A 276 -1.29 -20.15 -7.87
N GLY A 277 -0.22 -20.91 -7.69
CA GLY A 277 0.47 -21.63 -8.78
C GLY A 277 -0.45 -22.53 -9.59
N SER A 278 -0.30 -22.50 -10.92
CA SER A 278 -0.87 -23.50 -11.81
C SER A 278 -0.17 -24.84 -11.57
N HIS A 279 -0.94 -25.91 -11.36
CA HIS A 279 -0.44 -27.28 -11.17
C HIS A 279 0.03 -27.90 -12.51
N PRO A 280 1.26 -28.42 -12.61
CA PRO A 280 1.55 -29.59 -13.42
C PRO A 280 1.80 -30.78 -12.49
N ARG A 281 0.99 -31.84 -12.63
CA ARG A 281 1.24 -33.13 -11.99
C ARG A 281 2.51 -33.75 -12.59
N GLY A 282 3.54 -33.96 -11.78
CA GLY A 282 4.69 -34.77 -12.13
C GLY A 282 5.49 -35.16 -10.88
N PRO A 283 5.96 -36.41 -10.74
CA PRO A 283 6.68 -36.83 -9.54
C PRO A 283 8.07 -36.17 -9.49
N LEU A 284 8.35 -35.49 -8.37
CA LEU A 284 9.66 -34.90 -8.09
C LEU A 284 10.69 -36.02 -7.81
N GLN A 285 11.69 -36.16 -8.67
CA GLN A 285 12.93 -36.88 -8.36
C GLN A 285 13.79 -36.00 -7.44
N GLY A 286 14.25 -36.58 -6.34
CA GLY A 286 14.99 -35.88 -5.30
C GLY A 286 16.40 -35.49 -5.72
N LEU A 287 16.81 -34.29 -5.27
CA LEU A 287 18.21 -33.88 -5.23
C LEU A 287 18.58 -33.60 -3.77
N ARG A 288 19.60 -34.32 -3.29
CA ARG A 288 20.23 -34.10 -1.97
C ARG A 288 21.17 -32.89 -2.04
N PRO A 289 21.40 -32.18 -0.92
CA PRO A 289 22.36 -31.09 -0.87
C PRO A 289 23.81 -31.63 -0.93
N PRO A 290 24.74 -30.93 -1.59
CA PRO A 290 26.16 -31.24 -1.45
C PRO A 290 26.66 -30.75 -0.09
N HIS A 291 27.34 -31.67 0.60
CA HIS A 291 28.13 -31.37 1.79
C HIS A 291 29.44 -30.64 1.43
N ALA A 292 29.90 -29.89 2.44
CA ALA A 292 31.20 -29.23 2.64
C ALA A 292 31.35 -27.82 2.04
#